data_AF-A0A929EUM4-F1
#
_entry.id   AF-A0A929EUM4-F1
#
_cell.length_a   1.000
_cell.length_b   1.000
_cell.length_c   1.000
_cell.angle_alpha   90.00
_cell.angle_beta   90.00
_cell.angle_gamma   90.00
#
_symmetry.space_group_name_H-M   'P 1'
#
loop_
_entity.id
_entity.type
_entity.pdbx_description
1 polymer ?
#
loop_
_entity_poly.entity_id
_entity_poly.type
_entity_poly.pdbx_seq_one_letter_code
_entity_poly.pdbx_strand_id
1 'polypeptide(L)'
;MKKTAVCGLILFAIFMNPLDSGAERTKLSLTEALSLAMERAPGEVVKVRMVRGVYEIEVQSREGSVKKVYVDKEGNVSNKRKTISMTEAVNIAIKAVPGEVTSAQKKGDVYHLELETGKGKTEKLLIDGDGNLSMLEEVEEEVVQKKQESPKPKPGKKYVSMEEAAAIALDIIPGELFKVQFVRGVYDIDIKTASGKIEKVFVDLKGSIVQEKEDITEDEAVAVALQEIKGEVEKVVKKKEYYIVHIRINADVRYYVHVSSKNGEITKKKKSRIYKYDWDTMTWSN
;
A
#
# COMPACT_ATOMS: atom_id res chain seq x y z
N MET A 1 54.52 -19.63 22.49
CA MET A 1 54.49 -18.21 22.08
C MET A 1 53.23 -17.56 22.61
N LYS A 2 53.32 -16.50 23.43
CA LYS A 2 52.15 -15.73 23.89
C LYS A 2 51.92 -14.57 22.92
N LYS A 3 50.74 -14.45 22.31
CA LYS A 3 50.35 -13.27 21.52
C LYS A 3 49.61 -12.29 22.43
N THR A 4 50.21 -11.13 22.66
CA THR A 4 49.57 -9.99 23.32
C THR A 4 48.50 -9.40 22.40
N ALA A 5 47.27 -9.25 22.90
CA ALA A 5 46.23 -8.53 22.20
C ALA A 5 46.40 -7.03 22.46
N VAL A 6 46.60 -6.25 21.39
CA VAL A 6 46.61 -4.79 21.45
C VAL A 6 45.17 -4.31 21.50
N CYS A 7 44.77 -3.67 22.61
CA CYS A 7 43.45 -3.08 22.74
C CYS A 7 43.47 -1.68 22.11
N GLY A 8 42.74 -1.49 21.00
CA GLY A 8 42.64 -0.20 20.31
C GLY A 8 41.77 0.78 21.10
N LEU A 9 42.41 1.76 21.75
CA LEU A 9 41.75 2.77 22.57
C LEU A 9 41.41 3.99 21.69
N ILE A 10 40.17 4.05 21.19
CA ILE A 10 39.67 5.21 20.43
C ILE A 10 39.12 6.23 21.44
N LEU A 11 39.81 7.37 21.58
CA LEU A 11 39.29 8.51 22.33
C LEU A 11 38.11 9.15 21.58
N PHE A 12 36.95 9.21 22.23
CA PHE A 12 35.91 10.20 21.90
C PHE A 12 35.97 11.34 22.93
N ALA A 13 36.22 12.56 22.46
CA ALA A 13 36.17 13.75 23.30
C ALA A 13 34.71 14.13 23.54
N ILE A 14 34.27 14.10 24.81
CA ILE A 14 32.95 14.55 25.24
C ILE A 14 33.10 15.93 25.87
N PHE A 15 32.45 16.94 25.29
CA PHE A 15 32.31 18.24 25.94
C PHE A 15 31.38 18.11 27.15
N MET A 16 31.89 18.40 28.35
CA MET A 16 31.08 18.54 29.56
C MET A 16 30.62 19.99 29.74
N ASN A 17 29.33 20.17 30.05
CA ASN A 17 28.80 21.31 30.77
C ASN A 17 28.09 20.79 32.05
N PRO A 18 28.42 21.28 33.25
CA PRO A 18 27.81 20.84 34.51
C PRO A 18 26.80 21.85 35.10
N LEU A 19 26.03 21.41 36.11
CA LEU A 19 25.02 22.15 36.92
C LEU A 19 23.74 22.57 36.16
N ASP A 20 22.51 22.61 36.71
CA ASP A 20 21.84 21.92 37.84
C ASP A 20 20.30 22.11 37.61
N SER A 21 19.30 21.56 38.33
CA SER A 21 19.20 20.76 39.57
C SER A 21 17.88 19.92 39.55
N GLY A 22 17.60 19.16 40.61
CA GLY A 22 16.26 18.57 40.88
C GLY A 22 16.12 17.07 40.59
N ALA A 23 15.77 16.29 41.62
CA ALA A 23 15.81 14.82 41.56
C ALA A 23 14.54 14.19 40.93
N GLU A 24 14.57 13.96 39.62
CA GLU A 24 13.92 12.78 39.04
C GLU A 24 14.94 11.64 38.88
N ARG A 25 14.48 10.39 38.88
CA ARG A 25 15.36 9.20 38.80
C ARG A 25 16.26 9.29 37.55
N THR A 26 17.57 9.19 37.79
CA THR A 26 18.63 9.34 36.79
C THR A 26 18.34 8.57 35.50
N LYS A 27 18.26 9.29 34.38
CA LYS A 27 18.24 8.68 33.03
C LYS A 27 19.48 7.80 32.89
N LEU A 28 19.30 6.53 32.53
CA LEU A 28 20.40 5.63 32.16
C LEU A 28 21.29 6.31 31.11
N SER A 29 22.58 6.45 31.42
CA SER A 29 23.54 7.04 30.49
C SER A 29 23.81 6.11 29.31
N LEU A 30 24.28 6.69 28.21
CA LEU A 30 24.69 5.91 27.04
C LEU A 30 25.79 4.90 27.43
N THR A 31 26.74 5.29 28.29
CA THR A 31 27.83 4.42 28.73
C THR A 31 27.34 3.19 29.51
N GLU A 32 26.37 3.38 30.41
CA GLU A 32 25.75 2.27 31.16
C GLU A 32 24.95 1.36 30.22
N ALA A 33 24.17 1.94 29.31
CA ALA A 33 23.41 1.17 28.31
C ALA A 33 24.34 0.35 27.38
N LEU A 34 25.49 0.91 26.99
CA LEU A 34 26.50 0.19 26.21
C LEU A 34 27.13 -0.95 26.99
N SER A 35 27.47 -0.76 28.28
CA SER A 35 27.99 -1.84 29.13
C SER A 35 27.00 -3.00 29.22
N LEU A 36 25.76 -2.70 29.58
CA LEU A 36 24.67 -3.67 29.68
C LEU A 36 24.39 -4.41 28.36
N ALA A 37 24.50 -3.70 27.23
CA ALA A 37 24.34 -4.32 25.91
C ALA A 37 25.51 -5.25 25.53
N MET A 38 26.75 -4.87 25.85
CA MET A 38 27.94 -5.68 25.58
C MET A 38 28.06 -6.90 26.50
N GLU A 39 27.60 -6.80 27.75
CA GLU A 39 27.44 -7.96 28.64
C GLU A 39 26.46 -8.98 28.05
N ARG A 40 25.36 -8.51 27.44
CA ARG A 40 24.35 -9.37 26.82
C ARG A 40 24.77 -9.94 25.46
N ALA A 41 25.51 -9.17 24.68
CA ALA A 41 26.02 -9.54 23.37
C ALA A 41 27.48 -9.07 23.23
N PRO A 42 28.48 -9.91 23.51
CA PRO A 42 29.88 -9.51 23.40
C PRO A 42 30.29 -9.34 21.93
N GLY A 43 30.87 -8.18 21.61
CA GLY A 43 31.29 -7.81 20.26
C GLY A 43 31.66 -6.33 20.16
N GLU A 44 31.69 -5.81 18.93
CA GLU A 44 31.91 -4.40 18.61
C GLU A 44 30.57 -3.69 18.37
N VAL A 45 30.38 -2.52 18.97
CA VAL A 45 29.14 -1.73 18.80
C VAL A 45 29.22 -0.98 17.47
N VAL A 46 28.41 -1.39 16.50
CA VAL A 46 28.42 -0.83 15.13
C VAL A 46 27.37 0.26 14.92
N LYS A 47 26.34 0.32 15.77
CA LYS A 47 25.30 1.36 15.70
C LYS A 47 24.60 1.55 17.04
N VAL A 48 24.28 2.79 17.37
CA VAL A 48 23.43 3.15 18.50
C VAL A 48 22.40 4.19 18.05
N ARG A 49 21.17 4.07 18.53
CA ARG A 49 20.17 5.15 18.50
C ARG A 49 19.31 5.12 19.75
N MET A 50 18.82 6.27 20.19
CA MET A 50 17.80 6.35 21.24
C MET A 50 16.42 6.50 20.58
N VAL A 51 15.47 5.65 20.96
CA VAL A 51 14.07 5.71 20.51
C VAL A 51 13.19 5.75 21.75
N ARG A 52 12.52 6.88 22.00
CA ARG A 52 11.59 7.10 23.13
C ARG A 52 12.13 6.67 24.52
N GLY A 53 13.42 6.90 24.76
CA GLY A 53 14.08 6.56 26.03
C GLY A 53 14.57 5.11 26.14
N VAL A 54 14.55 4.34 25.04
CA VAL A 54 15.20 3.04 24.92
C VAL A 54 16.41 3.19 23.98
N TYR A 55 17.58 2.70 24.39
CA TYR A 55 18.72 2.57 23.50
C TYR A 55 18.57 1.30 22.65
N GLU A 56 18.65 1.46 21.33
CA GLU A 56 18.79 0.35 20.39
C GLU A 56 20.25 0.27 19.95
N ILE A 57 20.90 -0.84 20.28
CA ILE A 57 22.34 -1.05 20.11
C ILE A 57 22.54 -2.26 19.20
N GLU A 58 23.19 -2.06 18.06
CA GLU A 58 23.62 -3.14 17.17
C GLU A 58 25.07 -3.51 17.52
N VAL A 59 25.28 -4.78 17.93
CA VAL A 59 26.60 -5.31 18.25
C VAL A 59 26.97 -6.38 17.21
N GLN A 60 28.13 -6.22 16.57
CA GLN A 60 28.71 -7.19 15.66
C GLN A 60 29.67 -8.12 16.43
N SER A 61 29.43 -9.42 16.34
CA SER A 61 30.33 -10.44 16.89
C SER A 61 31.60 -10.60 16.04
N ARG A 62 32.63 -11.26 16.58
CA ARG A 62 33.86 -11.60 15.85
C ARG A 62 33.62 -12.51 14.63
N GLU A 63 32.49 -13.19 14.57
CA GLU A 63 32.04 -14.02 13.44
C GLU A 63 31.29 -13.19 12.38
N GLY A 64 31.22 -11.87 12.54
CA GLY A 64 30.55 -10.94 11.63
C GLY A 64 29.03 -10.81 11.83
N SER A 65 28.41 -11.67 12.65
CA SER A 65 26.95 -11.62 12.88
C SER A 65 26.55 -10.44 13.78
N VAL A 66 25.53 -9.69 13.36
CA VAL A 66 25.01 -8.52 14.08
C VAL A 66 23.78 -8.89 14.92
N LYS A 67 23.79 -8.51 16.20
CA LYS A 67 22.67 -8.68 17.14
C LYS A 67 22.14 -7.33 17.59
N LYS A 68 20.82 -7.21 17.73
CA LYS A 68 20.16 -6.04 18.32
C LYS A 68 19.88 -6.27 19.79
N VAL A 69 20.32 -5.33 20.61
CA VAL A 69 20.06 -5.28 22.05
C VAL A 69 19.31 -3.97 22.34
N TYR A 70 18.31 -4.07 23.20
CA TYR A 70 17.47 -2.95 23.63
C TYR A 70 17.69 -2.75 25.12
N VAL A 71 17.97 -1.52 25.55
CA VAL A 71 18.15 -1.18 26.97
C VAL A 71 17.24 -0.01 27.31
N ASP A 72 16.27 -0.21 28.20
CA ASP A 72 15.36 0.86 28.63
C ASP A 72 16.00 1.78 29.69
N LYS A 73 15.32 2.88 30.02
CA LYS A 73 15.80 3.88 30.99
C LYS A 73 15.93 3.34 32.42
N GLU A 74 15.33 2.19 32.72
CA GLU A 74 15.47 1.46 33.98
C GLU A 74 16.63 0.46 33.99
N GLY A 75 17.33 0.28 32.86
CA GLY A 75 18.46 -0.66 32.72
C GLY A 75 18.06 -2.09 32.33
N ASN A 76 16.79 -2.36 32.00
CA ASN A 76 16.37 -3.69 31.58
C ASN A 76 16.88 -3.98 30.16
N VAL A 77 17.61 -5.09 30.02
CA VAL A 77 18.19 -5.52 28.74
C VAL A 77 17.29 -6.54 28.06
N SER A 78 17.04 -6.35 26.77
CA SER A 78 16.22 -7.25 25.96
C SER A 78 16.82 -7.51 24.58
N ASN A 79 16.44 -8.64 23.98
CA ASN A 79 16.75 -8.99 22.59
C ASN A 79 15.55 -8.72 21.64
N LYS A 80 14.48 -8.09 22.13
CA LYS A 80 13.23 -7.82 21.40
C LYS A 80 12.75 -6.40 21.69
N ARG A 81 12.58 -5.61 20.64
CA ARG A 81 12.01 -4.26 20.73
C ARG A 81 10.68 -4.29 21.49
N LYS A 82 10.55 -3.47 22.53
CA LYS A 82 9.26 -3.25 23.20
C LYS A 82 8.43 -2.33 22.32
N THR A 83 7.53 -2.89 21.52
CA THR A 83 6.55 -2.09 20.78
C THR A 83 5.52 -1.53 21.75
N ILE A 84 4.96 -0.36 21.44
CA ILE A 84 3.79 0.16 22.16
C ILE A 84 2.62 -0.84 22.14
N SER A 85 1.76 -0.78 23.15
CA SER A 85 0.49 -1.48 23.22
C SER A 85 -0.61 -0.80 22.39
N MET A 86 -1.73 -1.50 22.16
CA MET A 86 -2.92 -0.91 21.53
C MET A 86 -3.45 0.28 22.32
N THR A 87 -3.47 0.21 23.65
CA THR A 87 -3.92 1.32 24.52
C THR A 87 -3.02 2.56 24.38
N GLU A 88 -1.71 2.37 24.28
CA GLU A 88 -0.78 3.48 24.01
C GLU A 88 -0.98 4.07 22.60
N ALA A 89 -1.28 3.23 21.59
CA ALA A 89 -1.62 3.70 20.24
C ALA A 89 -2.93 4.51 20.23
N VAL A 90 -3.98 4.04 20.92
CA VAL A 90 -5.24 4.78 21.10
C VAL A 90 -5.02 6.14 21.78
N ASN A 91 -4.22 6.18 22.86
CA ASN A 91 -3.89 7.43 23.55
C ASN A 91 -3.09 8.40 22.67
N ILE A 92 -2.19 7.90 21.82
CA ILE A 92 -1.46 8.70 20.82
C ILE A 92 -2.43 9.29 19.79
N ALA A 93 -3.34 8.48 19.25
CA ALA A 93 -4.32 8.91 18.26
C ALA A 93 -5.23 10.03 18.80
N ILE A 94 -5.86 9.82 19.95
CA ILE A 94 -6.80 10.79 20.56
C ILE A 94 -6.08 12.10 20.94
N LYS A 95 -4.81 12.02 21.35
CA LYS A 95 -4.01 13.22 21.67
C LYS A 95 -3.74 14.09 20.44
N ALA A 96 -3.54 13.49 19.26
CA ALA A 96 -3.23 14.21 18.02
C ALA A 96 -4.48 14.63 17.25
N VAL A 97 -5.56 13.84 17.30
CA VAL A 97 -6.83 14.11 16.63
C VAL A 97 -7.96 13.91 17.64
N PRO A 98 -8.59 15.00 18.14
CA PRO A 98 -9.75 14.91 19.01
C PRO A 98 -10.94 14.23 18.30
N GLY A 99 -11.38 13.09 18.84
CA GLY A 99 -12.48 12.28 18.30
C GLY A 99 -12.70 11.00 19.09
N GLU A 100 -13.66 10.20 18.68
CA GLU A 100 -13.94 8.87 19.24
C GLU A 100 -13.33 7.78 18.36
N VAL A 101 -12.62 6.81 18.94
CA VAL A 101 -12.04 5.69 18.19
C VAL A 101 -13.13 4.67 17.88
N THR A 102 -13.56 4.60 16.62
CA THR A 102 -14.61 3.68 16.15
C THR A 102 -14.05 2.33 15.72
N SER A 103 -12.76 2.25 15.38
CA SER A 103 -12.08 1.02 15.00
C SER A 103 -10.60 1.07 15.39
N ALA A 104 -10.06 -0.06 15.88
CA ALA A 104 -8.64 -0.21 16.20
C ALA A 104 -8.17 -1.65 15.91
N GLN A 105 -7.19 -1.81 15.01
CA GLN A 105 -6.69 -3.11 14.55
C GLN A 105 -5.16 -3.11 14.45
N LYS A 106 -4.48 -4.20 14.84
CA LYS A 106 -3.04 -4.38 14.60
C LYS A 106 -2.81 -5.24 13.36
N LYS A 107 -1.96 -4.78 12.44
CA LYS A 107 -1.56 -5.49 11.21
C LYS A 107 -0.03 -5.45 11.11
N GLY A 108 0.61 -6.59 11.40
CA GLY A 108 2.06 -6.61 11.62
C GLY A 108 2.44 -5.72 12.80
N ASP A 109 3.42 -4.85 12.61
CA ASP A 109 3.85 -3.86 13.62
C ASP A 109 3.16 -2.49 13.49
N VAL A 110 2.08 -2.38 12.70
CA VAL A 110 1.31 -1.13 12.54
C VAL A 110 -0.08 -1.27 13.13
N TYR A 111 -0.47 -0.29 13.93
CA TYR A 111 -1.82 -0.06 14.42
C TYR A 111 -2.58 0.81 13.44
N HIS A 112 -3.73 0.31 12.97
CA HIS A 112 -4.69 1.04 12.15
C HIS A 112 -5.85 1.46 13.05
N LEU A 113 -6.09 2.76 13.16
CA LEU A 113 -7.21 3.32 13.91
C LEU A 113 -8.09 4.15 13.00
N GLU A 114 -9.39 4.12 13.24
CA GLU A 114 -10.37 5.01 12.60
C GLU A 114 -11.04 5.83 13.71
N LEU A 115 -11.02 7.16 13.56
CA LEU A 115 -11.55 8.10 14.54
C LEU A 115 -12.70 8.88 13.92
N GLU A 116 -13.87 8.85 14.55
CA GLU A 116 -14.94 9.77 14.21
C GLU A 116 -14.69 11.12 14.87
N THR A 117 -14.50 12.15 14.04
CA THR A 117 -14.33 13.54 14.47
C THR A 117 -15.65 14.29 14.37
N GLY A 118 -15.81 15.33 15.19
CA GLY A 118 -17.02 16.14 15.20
C GLY A 118 -17.39 16.65 13.80
N LYS A 119 -18.68 16.50 13.43
CA LYS A 119 -19.27 16.63 12.08
C LYS A 119 -19.28 15.34 11.23
N GLY A 120 -19.04 14.16 11.81
CA GLY A 120 -19.19 12.87 11.14
C GLY A 120 -18.11 12.59 10.09
N LYS A 121 -16.92 13.18 10.25
CA LYS A 121 -15.75 12.91 9.40
C LYS A 121 -14.90 11.83 10.06
N THR A 122 -14.72 10.70 9.40
CA THR A 122 -13.81 9.64 9.85
C THR A 122 -12.38 9.93 9.39
N GLU A 123 -11.45 10.09 10.32
CA GLU A 123 -10.01 10.16 10.05
C GLU A 123 -9.37 8.78 10.23
N LYS A 124 -8.43 8.43 9.36
CA LYS A 124 -7.70 7.16 9.42
C LYS A 124 -6.27 7.40 9.87
N LEU A 125 -5.90 6.79 10.99
CA LEU A 125 -4.57 6.94 11.60
C LEU A 125 -3.80 5.62 11.56
N LEU A 126 -2.52 5.73 11.26
CA LEU A 126 -1.53 4.65 11.27
C LEU A 126 -0.50 4.99 12.34
N ILE A 127 -0.26 4.06 13.26
CA ILE A 127 0.74 4.23 14.32
C ILE A 127 1.65 3.01 14.28
N ASP A 128 2.96 3.21 14.12
CA ASP A 128 3.90 2.08 14.12
C ASP A 128 4.18 1.55 15.54
N GLY A 129 4.99 0.48 15.62
CA GLY A 129 5.40 -0.11 16.89
C GLY A 129 6.17 0.84 17.81
N ASP A 130 6.69 1.96 17.30
CA ASP A 130 7.37 3.00 18.08
C ASP A 130 6.43 4.11 18.54
N GLY A 131 5.22 4.19 18.00
CA GLY A 131 4.32 5.31 18.24
C GLY A 131 4.57 6.53 17.36
N ASN A 132 5.28 6.37 16.25
CA ASN A 132 5.26 7.40 15.20
C ASN A 132 3.86 7.38 14.57
N LEU A 133 3.21 8.54 14.58
CA LEU A 133 1.84 8.70 14.08
C LEU A 133 1.88 9.20 12.64
N SER A 134 1.01 8.63 11.81
CA SER A 134 0.72 9.11 10.48
C SER A 134 -0.79 9.13 10.22
N MET A 135 -1.27 10.09 9.42
CA MET A 135 -2.66 10.19 9.00
C MET A 135 -2.77 9.83 7.52
N LEU A 136 -3.74 8.97 7.21
CA LEU A 136 -4.03 8.48 5.87
C LEU A 136 -5.23 9.25 5.30
N GLU A 137 -4.95 10.28 4.51
CA GLU A 137 -5.98 10.94 3.71
C GLU A 137 -6.25 10.10 2.45
N GLU A 138 -7.52 9.74 2.25
CA GLU A 138 -7.97 8.94 1.12
C GLU A 138 -8.98 9.75 0.30
N VAL A 139 -8.56 10.30 -0.84
CA VAL A 139 -9.44 10.98 -1.78
C VAL A 139 -9.84 10.02 -2.89
N GLU A 140 -11.14 9.73 -2.97
CA GLU A 140 -11.70 8.92 -4.03
C GLU A 140 -12.16 9.81 -5.20
N GLU A 141 -11.57 9.58 -6.37
CA GLU A 141 -11.94 10.22 -7.62
C GLU A 141 -12.73 9.18 -8.44
N GLU A 142 -14.07 9.25 -8.36
CA GLU A 142 -14.90 8.59 -9.37
C GLU A 142 -14.61 9.22 -10.73
N VAL A 143 -14.15 8.40 -11.67
CA VAL A 143 -13.96 8.85 -13.05
C VAL A 143 -15.35 8.93 -13.67
N VAL A 144 -15.96 10.12 -13.59
CA VAL A 144 -17.30 10.39 -14.14
C VAL A 144 -17.28 10.00 -15.61
N GLN A 145 -17.90 8.86 -15.90
CA GLN A 145 -17.91 8.32 -17.24
C GLN A 145 -18.68 9.30 -18.12
N LYS A 146 -17.98 9.93 -19.08
CA LYS A 146 -18.60 10.15 -20.37
C LYS A 146 -18.92 8.77 -20.90
N LYS A 147 -20.14 8.31 -20.62
CA LYS A 147 -20.75 7.12 -21.17
C LYS A 147 -20.47 7.18 -22.67
N GLN A 148 -19.51 6.40 -23.14
CA GLN A 148 -19.33 6.19 -24.56
C GLN A 148 -20.59 5.44 -24.98
N GLU A 149 -21.60 6.20 -25.41
CA GLU A 149 -22.63 5.64 -26.27
C GLU A 149 -21.88 4.93 -27.38
N SER A 150 -21.99 3.59 -27.43
CA SER A 150 -21.50 2.77 -28.53
C SER A 150 -21.84 3.53 -29.81
N PRO A 151 -20.85 4.00 -30.60
CA PRO A 151 -21.09 5.08 -31.56
C PRO A 151 -22.19 4.63 -32.51
N LYS A 152 -23.38 5.23 -32.35
CA LYS A 152 -24.53 4.88 -33.20
C LYS A 152 -24.06 5.00 -34.64
N PRO A 153 -24.31 3.98 -35.49
CA PRO A 153 -23.75 3.92 -36.83
C PRO A 153 -24.05 5.24 -37.55
N LYS A 154 -22.99 6.03 -37.80
CA LYS A 154 -23.15 7.35 -38.43
C LYS A 154 -23.82 7.15 -39.80
N PRO A 155 -24.93 7.84 -40.10
CA PRO A 155 -25.61 7.67 -41.37
C PRO A 155 -24.64 7.98 -42.53
N GLY A 156 -24.57 7.07 -43.51
CA GLY A 156 -23.70 7.20 -44.68
C GLY A 156 -22.48 6.26 -44.73
N LYS A 157 -22.18 5.49 -43.67
CA LYS A 157 -21.26 4.34 -43.77
C LYS A 157 -22.06 3.04 -43.90
N LYS A 158 -21.69 2.18 -44.86
CA LYS A 158 -22.18 0.80 -44.90
C LYS A 158 -21.66 0.07 -43.67
N TYR A 159 -22.58 -0.31 -42.80
CA TYR A 159 -22.35 -1.21 -41.68
C TYR A 159 -23.32 -2.37 -41.81
N VAL A 160 -22.93 -3.56 -41.37
CA VAL A 160 -23.87 -4.69 -41.34
C VAL A 160 -24.97 -4.43 -40.32
N SER A 161 -26.20 -4.85 -40.63
CA SER A 161 -27.33 -4.80 -39.69
C SER A 161 -27.21 -5.86 -38.59
N MET A 162 -28.11 -5.82 -37.61
CA MET A 162 -28.16 -6.85 -36.56
C MET A 162 -28.56 -8.21 -37.15
N GLU A 163 -29.45 -8.20 -38.14
CA GLU A 163 -29.94 -9.36 -38.87
C GLU A 163 -28.84 -9.93 -39.79
N GLU A 164 -28.09 -9.06 -40.48
CA GLU A 164 -26.94 -9.48 -41.30
C GLU A 164 -25.82 -10.08 -40.43
N ALA A 165 -25.51 -9.47 -39.28
CA ALA A 165 -24.55 -10.02 -38.32
C ALA A 165 -25.00 -11.37 -37.74
N ALA A 166 -26.30 -11.53 -37.44
CA ALA A 166 -26.88 -12.80 -37.02
C ALA A 166 -26.78 -13.89 -38.10
N ALA A 167 -27.03 -13.55 -39.37
CA ALA A 167 -26.86 -14.47 -40.49
C ALA A 167 -25.40 -14.91 -40.65
N ILE A 168 -24.44 -13.99 -40.55
CA ILE A 168 -23.00 -14.29 -40.58
C ILE A 168 -22.61 -15.26 -39.46
N ALA A 169 -23.14 -15.09 -38.24
CA ALA A 169 -22.86 -15.99 -37.13
C ALA A 169 -23.47 -17.39 -37.32
N LEU A 170 -24.69 -17.48 -37.88
CA LEU A 170 -25.40 -18.75 -38.13
C LEU A 170 -24.81 -19.56 -39.30
N ASP A 171 -24.14 -18.92 -40.26
CA ASP A 171 -23.39 -19.59 -41.35
C ASP A 171 -22.20 -20.40 -40.80
N ILE A 172 -21.68 -20.01 -39.62
CA ILE A 172 -20.49 -20.60 -38.99
C ILE A 172 -20.90 -21.60 -37.89
N ILE A 173 -21.88 -21.23 -37.07
CA ILE A 173 -22.40 -22.07 -35.99
C ILE A 173 -23.87 -22.39 -36.29
N PRO A 174 -24.18 -23.57 -36.85
CA PRO A 174 -25.55 -23.95 -37.13
C PRO A 174 -26.33 -24.19 -35.83
N GLY A 175 -27.41 -23.44 -35.65
CA GLY A 175 -28.25 -23.52 -34.44
C GLY A 175 -29.43 -22.56 -34.46
N GLU A 176 -30.03 -22.37 -33.29
CA GLU A 176 -31.12 -21.41 -33.05
C GLU A 176 -30.53 -20.12 -32.46
N LEU A 177 -30.90 -18.96 -33.01
CA LEU A 177 -30.48 -17.66 -32.49
C LEU A 177 -31.12 -17.43 -31.11
N PHE A 178 -30.31 -17.45 -30.05
CA PHE A 178 -30.81 -17.30 -28.67
C PHE A 178 -30.87 -15.84 -28.22
N LYS A 179 -29.85 -15.05 -28.58
CA LYS A 179 -29.76 -13.63 -28.21
C LYS A 179 -28.84 -12.88 -29.17
N VAL A 180 -29.15 -11.63 -29.46
CA VAL A 180 -28.22 -10.69 -30.11
C VAL A 180 -28.22 -9.37 -29.34
N GLN A 181 -27.04 -8.83 -29.08
CA GLN A 181 -26.88 -7.52 -28.44
C GLN A 181 -25.72 -6.74 -29.04
N PHE A 182 -25.90 -5.44 -29.29
CA PHE A 182 -24.83 -4.58 -29.80
C PHE A 182 -24.08 -3.94 -28.63
N VAL A 183 -22.81 -4.32 -28.45
CA VAL A 183 -21.97 -3.93 -27.31
C VAL A 183 -20.63 -3.44 -27.84
N ARG A 184 -20.22 -2.22 -27.47
CA ARG A 184 -18.87 -1.67 -27.73
C ARG A 184 -18.40 -1.71 -29.20
N GLY A 185 -19.33 -1.63 -30.16
CA GLY A 185 -18.99 -1.63 -31.60
C GLY A 185 -18.97 -3.01 -32.27
N VAL A 186 -19.40 -4.06 -31.57
CA VAL A 186 -19.58 -5.41 -32.11
C VAL A 186 -20.98 -5.94 -31.74
N TYR A 187 -21.48 -6.89 -32.53
CA TYR A 187 -22.64 -7.71 -32.21
C TYR A 187 -22.17 -8.94 -31.44
N ASP A 188 -22.62 -9.08 -30.19
CA ASP A 188 -22.45 -10.28 -29.36
C ASP A 188 -23.70 -11.16 -29.55
N ILE A 189 -23.49 -12.34 -30.12
CA ILE A 189 -24.53 -13.24 -30.64
C ILE A 189 -24.41 -14.59 -29.93
N ASP A 190 -25.44 -14.95 -29.18
CA ASP A 190 -25.60 -16.25 -28.53
C ASP A 190 -26.36 -17.20 -29.47
N ILE A 191 -25.76 -18.32 -29.87
CA ILE A 191 -26.38 -19.37 -30.69
C ILE A 191 -26.53 -20.65 -29.88
N LYS A 192 -27.74 -21.17 -29.81
CA LYS A 192 -28.05 -22.46 -29.20
C LYS A 192 -27.92 -23.56 -30.25
N THR A 193 -26.83 -24.31 -30.16
CA THR A 193 -26.54 -25.47 -31.03
C THR A 193 -27.56 -26.59 -30.85
N ALA A 194 -27.63 -27.52 -31.81
CA ALA A 194 -28.46 -28.72 -31.71
C ALA A 194 -28.14 -29.62 -30.49
N SER A 195 -26.93 -29.50 -29.91
CA SER A 195 -26.56 -30.20 -28.66
C SER A 195 -27.07 -29.50 -27.39
N GLY A 196 -27.83 -28.40 -27.52
CA GLY A 196 -28.32 -27.58 -26.42
C GLY A 196 -27.26 -26.66 -25.78
N LYS A 197 -26.01 -26.65 -26.29
CA LYS A 197 -24.96 -25.73 -25.83
C LYS A 197 -25.17 -24.35 -26.45
N ILE A 198 -24.91 -23.30 -25.66
CA ILE A 198 -24.85 -21.93 -26.16
C ILE A 198 -23.39 -21.62 -26.53
N GLU A 199 -23.17 -21.24 -27.78
CA GLU A 199 -21.88 -20.76 -28.28
C GLU A 199 -21.99 -19.27 -28.64
N LYS A 200 -20.88 -18.54 -28.48
CA LYS A 200 -20.82 -17.08 -28.69
C LYS A 200 -20.07 -16.75 -29.97
N VAL A 201 -20.64 -15.84 -30.76
CA VAL A 201 -19.99 -15.24 -31.93
C VAL A 201 -19.99 -13.73 -31.76
N PHE A 202 -18.85 -13.10 -32.02
CA PHE A 202 -18.75 -11.64 -32.07
C PHE A 202 -18.53 -11.20 -33.52
N VAL A 203 -19.39 -10.33 -34.03
CA VAL A 203 -19.31 -9.82 -35.41
C VAL A 203 -19.12 -8.31 -35.38
N ASP A 204 -18.10 -7.80 -36.07
CA ASP A 204 -17.84 -6.37 -36.17
C ASP A 204 -18.84 -5.66 -37.10
N LEU A 205 -18.83 -4.33 -37.07
CA LEU A 205 -19.69 -3.50 -37.93
C LEU A 205 -19.43 -3.65 -39.44
N LYS A 206 -18.41 -4.41 -39.87
CA LYS A 206 -18.14 -4.73 -41.28
C LYS A 206 -18.56 -6.16 -41.67
N GLY A 207 -19.10 -6.94 -40.73
CA GLY A 207 -19.44 -8.35 -40.95
C GLY A 207 -18.27 -9.32 -40.80
N SER A 208 -17.16 -8.90 -40.18
CA SER A 208 -16.05 -9.80 -39.86
C SER A 208 -16.26 -10.42 -38.48
N ILE A 209 -16.05 -11.73 -38.37
CA ILE A 209 -15.94 -12.38 -37.05
C ILE A 209 -14.74 -11.76 -36.34
N VAL A 210 -14.91 -11.42 -35.08
CA VAL A 210 -13.81 -11.11 -34.17
C VAL A 210 -13.84 -12.14 -33.04
N GLN A 211 -12.67 -12.51 -32.52
CA GLN A 211 -12.64 -13.29 -31.28
C GLN A 211 -13.15 -12.43 -30.13
N GLU A 212 -13.69 -13.07 -29.08
CA GLU A 212 -13.85 -12.41 -27.80
C GLU A 212 -12.48 -11.82 -27.43
N LYS A 213 -12.41 -10.51 -27.15
CA LYS A 213 -11.20 -9.98 -26.53
C LYS A 213 -11.07 -10.66 -25.18
N GLU A 214 -10.01 -11.45 -25.02
CA GLU A 214 -9.63 -11.98 -23.73
C GLU A 214 -9.54 -10.83 -22.72
N ASP A 215 -9.82 -11.14 -21.43
CA ASP A 215 -9.55 -10.18 -20.35
C ASP A 215 -8.11 -9.68 -20.49
N ILE A 216 -7.92 -8.37 -20.49
CA ILE A 216 -6.61 -7.74 -20.58
C ILE A 216 -5.66 -8.32 -19.53
N THR A 217 -4.41 -8.45 -19.92
CA THR A 217 -3.33 -8.97 -19.08
C THR A 217 -3.01 -8.01 -17.93
N GLU A 218 -2.24 -8.49 -16.95
CA GLU A 218 -1.75 -7.65 -15.85
C GLU A 218 -0.84 -6.54 -16.37
N ASP A 219 0.01 -6.84 -17.37
CA ASP A 219 0.91 -5.88 -18.02
C ASP A 219 0.14 -4.79 -18.80
N GLU A 220 -0.94 -5.15 -19.50
CA GLU A 220 -1.83 -4.16 -20.14
C GLU A 220 -2.54 -3.28 -19.11
N ALA A 221 -2.99 -3.85 -17.98
CA ALA A 221 -3.61 -3.08 -16.91
C ALA A 221 -2.63 -2.08 -16.29
N VAL A 222 -1.38 -2.51 -16.08
CA VAL A 222 -0.27 -1.65 -15.64
C VAL A 222 0.03 -0.55 -16.65
N ALA A 223 0.11 -0.88 -17.95
CA ALA A 223 0.38 0.08 -19.01
C ALA A 223 -0.68 1.19 -19.07
N VAL A 224 -1.97 0.84 -18.98
CA VAL A 224 -3.05 1.85 -18.94
C VAL A 224 -3.00 2.69 -17.66
N ALA A 225 -2.77 2.07 -16.50
CA ALA A 225 -2.68 2.82 -15.24
C ALA A 225 -1.50 3.81 -15.23
N LEU A 226 -0.36 3.45 -15.83
CA LEU A 226 0.83 4.31 -15.94
C LEU A 226 0.73 5.40 -17.02
N GLN A 227 -0.13 5.23 -18.03
CA GLN A 227 -0.45 6.32 -18.98
C GLN A 227 -1.16 7.48 -18.28
N GLU A 228 -2.06 7.17 -17.35
CA GLU A 228 -2.82 8.14 -16.57
C GLU A 228 -2.02 8.69 -15.37
N ILE A 229 -1.33 7.82 -14.62
CA ILE A 229 -0.62 8.17 -13.39
C ILE A 229 0.86 7.76 -13.50
N LYS A 230 1.75 8.72 -13.73
CA LYS A 230 3.20 8.49 -13.79
C LYS A 230 3.77 8.20 -12.40
N GLY A 231 4.31 6.99 -12.21
CA GLY A 231 4.97 6.58 -10.97
C GLY A 231 5.55 5.17 -11.07
N GLU A 232 5.86 4.58 -9.92
CA GLU A 232 6.41 3.23 -9.77
C GLU A 232 5.31 2.26 -9.29
N VAL A 233 5.14 1.11 -9.94
CA VAL A 233 4.14 0.12 -9.52
C VAL A 233 4.67 -0.67 -8.32
N GLU A 234 4.07 -0.50 -7.15
CA GLU A 234 4.41 -1.28 -5.94
C GLU A 234 3.73 -2.66 -5.95
N LYS A 235 2.54 -2.77 -6.54
CA LYS A 235 1.71 -3.99 -6.51
C LYS A 235 0.59 -3.94 -7.54
N VAL A 236 0.20 -5.10 -8.08
CA VAL A 236 -1.08 -5.28 -8.78
C VAL A 236 -1.92 -6.32 -8.03
N VAL A 237 -3.24 -6.15 -8.05
CA VAL A 237 -4.20 -7.09 -7.46
C VAL A 237 -5.32 -7.37 -8.46
N LYS A 238 -5.32 -8.55 -9.08
CA LYS A 238 -6.45 -9.02 -9.89
C LYS A 238 -7.67 -9.28 -9.01
N LYS A 239 -8.81 -8.69 -9.39
CA LYS A 239 -10.16 -9.02 -8.93
C LYS A 239 -10.95 -9.57 -10.12
N LYS A 240 -12.18 -10.05 -9.89
CA LYS A 240 -12.99 -10.74 -10.90
C LYS A 240 -13.28 -9.90 -12.16
N GLU A 241 -13.37 -8.58 -12.03
CA GLU A 241 -13.81 -7.69 -13.13
C GLU A 241 -12.86 -6.48 -13.36
N TYR A 242 -11.79 -6.39 -12.56
CA TYR A 242 -10.82 -5.31 -12.60
C TYR A 242 -9.50 -5.71 -11.93
N TYR A 243 -8.42 -5.05 -12.34
CA TYR A 243 -7.14 -5.00 -11.63
C TYR A 243 -7.12 -3.75 -10.75
N ILE A 244 -6.50 -3.84 -9.57
CA ILE A 244 -6.12 -2.68 -8.76
C ILE A 244 -4.61 -2.51 -8.91
N VAL A 245 -4.18 -1.44 -9.59
CA VAL A 245 -2.75 -1.10 -9.75
C VAL A 245 -2.38 -0.09 -8.66
N HIS A 246 -1.41 -0.45 -7.82
CA HIS A 246 -0.88 0.39 -6.74
C HIS A 246 0.34 1.13 -7.26
N ILE A 247 0.24 2.44 -7.45
CA ILE A 247 1.29 3.30 -8.01
C ILE A 247 1.82 4.24 -6.93
N ARG A 248 3.12 4.18 -6.64
CA ARG A 248 3.84 5.12 -5.79
C ARG A 248 4.34 6.29 -6.63
N ILE A 249 4.06 7.52 -6.20
CA ILE A 249 4.59 8.75 -6.81
C ILE A 249 5.86 9.19 -6.07
N ASN A 250 5.84 9.11 -4.74
CA ASN A 250 6.96 9.36 -3.84
C ASN A 250 6.68 8.62 -2.51
N ALA A 251 7.48 8.84 -1.46
CA ALA A 251 7.33 8.11 -0.19
C ALA A 251 5.91 8.21 0.42
N ASP A 252 5.26 9.36 0.22
CA ASP A 252 4.09 9.80 0.98
C ASP A 252 2.80 9.89 0.14
N VAL A 253 2.89 9.75 -1.19
CA VAL A 253 1.75 9.79 -2.12
C VAL A 253 1.68 8.50 -2.95
N ARG A 254 0.52 7.85 -2.86
CA ARG A 254 0.15 6.64 -3.61
C ARG A 254 -1.17 6.84 -4.36
N TYR A 255 -1.34 6.10 -5.44
CA TYR A 255 -2.59 5.95 -6.18
C TYR A 255 -2.98 4.48 -6.26
N TYR A 256 -4.28 4.22 -6.14
CA TYR A 256 -4.89 2.93 -6.46
C TYR A 256 -5.78 3.14 -7.68
N VAL A 257 -5.39 2.58 -8.82
CA VAL A 257 -6.10 2.71 -10.09
C VAL A 257 -6.85 1.41 -10.35
N HIS A 258 -8.18 1.49 -10.46
CA HIS A 258 -9.03 0.36 -10.81
C HIS A 258 -9.19 0.31 -12.33
N VAL A 259 -8.65 -0.73 -12.95
CA VAL A 259 -8.63 -0.93 -14.41
C VAL A 259 -9.48 -2.15 -14.76
N SER A 260 -10.55 -2.00 -15.54
CA SER A 260 -11.45 -3.13 -15.85
C SER A 260 -10.73 -4.22 -16.63
N SER A 261 -10.90 -5.48 -16.21
CA SER A 261 -10.27 -6.63 -16.88
C SER A 261 -10.76 -6.81 -18.30
N LYS A 262 -11.99 -6.38 -18.63
CA LYS A 262 -12.61 -6.68 -19.92
C LYS A 262 -12.18 -5.79 -21.08
N ASN A 263 -11.52 -4.65 -20.80
CA ASN A 263 -11.20 -3.65 -21.82
C ASN A 263 -10.12 -2.63 -21.43
N GLY A 264 -9.57 -2.69 -20.21
CA GLY A 264 -8.58 -1.72 -19.76
C GLY A 264 -9.14 -0.35 -19.35
N GLU A 265 -10.46 -0.14 -19.27
CA GLU A 265 -11.00 1.16 -18.84
C GLU A 265 -10.70 1.43 -17.36
N ILE A 266 -10.18 2.62 -17.04
CA ILE A 266 -10.04 3.07 -15.65
C ILE A 266 -11.42 3.45 -15.12
N THR A 267 -11.94 2.65 -14.17
CA THR A 267 -13.28 2.85 -13.60
C THR A 267 -13.27 3.74 -12.37
N LYS A 268 -12.15 3.78 -11.65
CA LYS A 268 -11.99 4.51 -10.38
C LYS A 268 -10.52 4.78 -10.10
N LYS A 269 -10.22 5.95 -9.54
CA LYS A 269 -8.90 6.29 -9.01
C LYS A 269 -9.05 6.68 -7.55
N LYS A 270 -8.12 6.25 -6.70
CA LYS A 270 -8.07 6.64 -5.30
C LYS A 270 -6.68 7.14 -4.98
N LYS A 271 -6.58 8.42 -4.65
CA LYS A 271 -5.35 9.01 -4.15
C LYS A 271 -5.26 8.75 -2.65
N SER A 272 -4.10 8.32 -2.19
CA SER A 272 -3.79 8.23 -0.77
C SER A 272 -2.55 9.06 -0.47
N ARG A 273 -2.65 9.87 0.57
CA ARG A 273 -1.54 10.65 1.11
C ARG A 273 -1.33 10.29 2.57
N ILE A 274 -0.06 10.12 2.94
CA ILE A 274 0.38 9.87 4.30
C ILE A 274 0.98 11.18 4.83
N TYR A 275 0.38 11.75 5.87
CA TYR A 275 0.97 12.85 6.63
C TYR A 275 1.65 12.28 7.87
N LYS A 276 2.84 12.76 8.23
CA LYS A 276 3.54 12.37 9.47
C LYS A 276 3.34 13.43 10.55
N TYR A 277 3.04 12.99 11.76
CA TYR A 277 2.91 13.88 12.91
C TYR A 277 4.28 14.13 13.53
N ASP A 278 4.70 15.40 13.56
CA ASP A 278 5.88 15.85 14.27
C ASP A 278 5.51 16.23 15.71
N TRP A 279 6.09 15.53 16.67
CA TRP A 279 5.86 15.75 18.09
C TRP A 279 6.56 17.00 18.65
N ASP A 280 7.65 17.45 18.02
CA ASP A 280 8.45 18.59 18.50
C ASP A 280 7.76 19.91 18.12
N THR A 281 7.22 19.99 16.90
CA THR A 281 6.42 21.14 16.45
C THR A 281 4.92 21.02 16.71
N MET A 282 4.43 19.81 17.05
CA MET A 282 3.00 19.47 17.12
C MET A 282 2.24 19.69 15.81
N THR A 283 2.90 19.52 14.66
CA THR A 283 2.33 19.76 13.32
C THR A 283 2.30 18.51 12.43
N TRP A 284 1.45 18.54 11.41
CA TRP A 284 1.44 17.55 10.34
C TRP A 284 2.36 17.98 9.19
N SER A 285 3.26 17.08 8.80
CA SER A 285 4.15 17.22 7.65
C SER A 285 3.77 16.24 6.54
N ASN A 286 4.14 16.53 5.29
CA ASN A 286 4.16 15.55 4.21
C ASN A 286 5.55 14.90 4.19
#